data_AF-H2YVY5-F1
#
_entry.id   AF-H2YVY5-F1
#
_cell.length_a   1.000
_cell.length_b   1.000
_cell.length_c   1.000
_cell.angle_alpha   90.00
_cell.angle_beta   90.00
_cell.angle_gamma   90.00
#
_symmetry.space_group_name_H-M   'P 1'
#
loop_
_entity.id
_entity.type
_entity.pdbx_description
1 polymer ?
#
loop_
_entity_poly.entity_id
_entity_poly.type
_entity_poly.pdbx_seq_one_letter_code
_entity_poly.pdbx_strand_id
1 'polypeptide(L)'
;MAWCESFPEFMRQNCEETCCERELNVLLDSPPVGWTAWTSWGTCPAPCGQTAVQSRTRTCPLGEVGIPPCIGPATESRVCHPAMVCASWSQWQPWYACSVTCEGVGTFTTRFRTCQGGNSGDRGCEGMDNESQPCGRGVCPEPTWAPWSTWSDCSYKRRTRTCVGGTSCPGESREFTECPCGSCNIGVARSTWGSWMPWTACSARCGQGFRRRARICGQTGVFFQDCDGSGVQIASCSGSCRPI
;
A
#
# COMPACT_ATOMS: atom_id res chain seq x y z
N MET A 1 -57.14 26.38 68.18
CA MET A 1 -58.58 26.46 67.90
C MET A 1 -58.97 27.55 66.89
N ALA A 2 -58.15 28.58 66.63
CA ALA A 2 -58.49 29.67 65.70
C ALA A 2 -58.17 29.42 64.20
N TRP A 3 -57.73 28.21 63.82
CA TRP A 3 -57.27 27.92 62.45
C TRP A 3 -58.33 27.22 61.57
N CYS A 4 -59.42 26.73 62.17
CA CYS A 4 -60.48 26.01 61.45
C CYS A 4 -61.52 26.93 60.78
N GLU A 5 -61.49 28.24 61.06
CA GLU A 5 -62.49 29.18 60.57
C GLU A 5 -62.28 29.59 59.10
N SER A 6 -61.10 29.34 58.52
CA SER A 6 -60.80 29.67 57.12
C SER A 6 -61.31 28.66 56.08
N PHE A 7 -61.96 27.56 56.51
CA PHE A 7 -62.41 26.48 55.62
C PHE A 7 -63.92 26.51 55.34
N PRO A 8 -64.36 26.08 54.13
CA PRO A 8 -65.77 25.91 53.76
C PRO A 8 -66.52 24.94 54.70
N GLU A 9 -67.83 25.15 54.88
CA GLU A 9 -68.66 24.44 55.90
C GLU A 9 -68.62 22.91 55.82
N PHE A 10 -68.47 22.33 54.62
CA PHE A 10 -68.42 20.87 54.47
C PHE A 10 -67.18 20.24 55.14
N MET A 11 -66.08 20.99 55.29
CA MET A 11 -64.87 20.52 55.99
C MET A 11 -64.98 20.65 57.52
N ARG A 12 -65.96 21.40 58.03
CA ARG A 12 -66.17 21.56 59.48
C ARG A 12 -66.97 20.40 60.10
N GLN A 13 -67.67 19.60 59.29
CA GLN A 13 -68.59 18.55 59.77
C GLN A 13 -67.92 17.27 60.29
N ASN A 14 -66.60 17.11 60.17
CA ASN A 14 -65.89 15.88 60.54
C ASN A 14 -64.82 16.04 61.63
N CYS A 15 -64.86 17.12 62.41
CA CYS A 15 -63.92 17.32 63.52
C CYS A 15 -64.38 16.62 64.81
N GLU A 16 -64.34 15.29 64.84
CA GLU A 16 -64.21 14.50 66.07
C GLU A 16 -62.80 13.88 66.11
N GLU A 17 -61.90 14.60 66.81
CA GLU A 17 -60.60 14.27 67.41
C GLU A 17 -59.55 13.36 66.72
N THR A 18 -59.79 12.73 65.56
CA THR A 18 -58.84 11.75 64.98
C THR A 18 -58.38 12.06 63.54
N CYS A 19 -58.84 13.14 62.91
CA CYS A 19 -58.41 13.51 61.56
C CYS A 19 -57.06 14.24 61.45
N CYS A 20 -56.45 14.69 62.57
CA CYS A 20 -55.25 15.53 62.50
C CYS A 20 -53.91 14.78 62.34
N GLU A 21 -53.84 13.46 62.56
CA GLU A 21 -52.55 12.74 62.46
C GLU A 21 -52.33 12.04 61.10
N ARG A 22 -53.40 11.82 60.31
CA ARG A 22 -53.27 11.12 59.02
C ARG A 22 -53.19 12.05 57.81
N GLU A 23 -53.58 13.31 57.95
CA GLU A 23 -53.52 14.34 56.89
C GLU A 23 -52.24 15.19 56.93
N LEU A 24 -51.49 15.21 58.04
CA LEU A 24 -50.21 15.94 58.10
C LEU A 24 -49.17 15.35 57.14
N ASN A 25 -49.25 14.04 56.88
CA ASN A 25 -48.41 13.35 55.89
C ASN A 25 -48.86 13.54 54.44
N VAL A 26 -50.08 14.05 54.18
CA VAL A 26 -50.54 14.35 52.81
C VAL A 26 -50.05 15.72 52.36
N LEU A 27 -49.90 16.68 53.28
CA LEU A 27 -49.34 18.00 52.98
C LEU A 27 -47.81 17.98 52.82
N LEU A 28 -47.12 17.07 53.52
CA LEU A 28 -45.68 16.85 53.38
C LEU A 28 -45.28 16.19 52.04
N ASP A 29 -46.23 15.52 51.36
CA ASP A 29 -46.06 14.88 50.05
C ASP A 29 -46.84 15.58 48.92
N SER A 30 -47.47 16.74 49.22
CA SER A 30 -48.15 17.53 48.20
C SER A 30 -47.12 18.12 47.21
N PRO A 31 -47.29 17.96 45.88
CA PRO A 31 -46.35 18.53 44.93
C PRO A 31 -46.30 20.04 45.13
N PRO A 32 -45.11 20.67 45.11
CA PRO A 32 -44.99 22.09 45.36
C PRO A 32 -45.90 22.88 44.42
N VAL A 33 -46.73 23.76 44.98
CA VAL A 33 -47.61 24.65 44.21
C VAL A 33 -46.74 25.74 43.59
N GLY A 34 -46.34 25.53 42.34
CA GLY A 34 -45.51 26.47 41.58
C GLY A 34 -44.27 25.81 40.96
N TRP A 35 -43.26 26.64 40.70
CA TRP A 35 -41.98 26.17 40.19
C TRP A 35 -41.27 25.24 41.18
N THR A 36 -40.76 24.11 40.70
CA THR A 36 -39.79 23.31 41.45
C THR A 36 -38.51 24.11 41.68
N ALA A 37 -37.69 23.63 42.64
CA ALA A 37 -36.34 24.16 42.80
C ALA A 37 -35.56 24.00 41.48
N TRP A 38 -34.74 25.00 41.17
CA TRP A 38 -33.84 24.91 40.03
C TRP A 38 -32.94 23.69 40.14
N THR A 39 -32.73 23.00 39.02
CA THR A 39 -31.67 22.00 38.92
C THR A 39 -30.30 22.64 39.18
N SER A 40 -29.34 21.82 39.56
CA SER A 40 -27.94 22.24 39.54
C SER A 40 -27.58 22.71 38.14
N TRP A 41 -26.66 23.67 38.07
CA TRP A 41 -26.16 24.11 36.77
C TRP A 41 -25.53 22.94 36.01
N GLY A 42 -25.89 22.81 34.72
CA GLY A 42 -25.26 21.84 33.84
C GLY A 42 -23.74 22.08 33.74
N THR A 43 -22.99 21.02 33.40
CA THR A 43 -21.55 21.16 33.13
C THR A 43 -21.33 22.13 31.98
N CYS A 44 -20.24 22.92 32.05
CA CYS A 44 -19.90 23.84 30.98
C CYS A 44 -19.65 23.02 29.69
N PRO A 45 -20.36 23.28 28.58
CA PRO A 45 -20.29 22.44 27.38
C PRO A 45 -18.90 22.40 26.74
N ALA A 46 -18.12 23.46 26.94
CA ALA A 46 -16.75 23.56 26.44
C ALA A 46 -15.76 23.26 27.60
N PRO A 47 -14.91 22.22 27.49
CA PRO A 47 -13.91 21.91 28.52
C PRO A 47 -12.76 22.94 28.57
N CYS A 48 -12.55 23.70 27.49
CA CYS A 48 -11.53 24.73 27.37
C CYS A 48 -12.00 25.86 26.42
N GLY A 49 -11.36 27.03 26.48
CA GLY A 49 -11.50 28.08 25.44
C GLY A 49 -12.55 29.16 25.73
N GLN A 50 -13.29 29.57 24.68
CA GLN A 50 -14.22 30.72 24.75
C GLN A 50 -15.39 30.46 25.71
N THR A 51 -15.99 31.56 26.16
CA THR A 51 -17.22 31.58 26.96
C THR A 51 -18.28 30.66 26.38
N ALA A 52 -18.71 29.67 27.15
CA ALA A 52 -19.83 28.81 26.79
C ALA A 52 -21.04 29.16 27.65
N VAL A 53 -22.23 28.70 27.25
CA VAL A 53 -23.46 28.94 28.00
C VAL A 53 -23.86 27.64 28.68
N GLN A 54 -23.97 27.68 30.01
CA GLN A 54 -24.56 26.59 30.80
C GLN A 54 -26.01 26.96 31.12
N SER A 55 -26.88 25.97 31.14
CA SER A 55 -28.29 26.13 31.48
C SER A 55 -28.65 25.35 32.74
N ARG A 56 -29.68 25.84 33.43
CA ARG A 56 -30.42 25.10 34.45
C ARG A 56 -31.91 25.21 34.15
N THR A 57 -32.68 24.25 34.64
CA THR A 57 -34.10 24.11 34.36
C THR A 57 -34.89 23.94 35.65
N ARG A 58 -36.16 24.32 35.61
CA ARG A 58 -37.16 24.05 36.64
C ARG A 58 -38.44 23.64 35.95
N THR A 59 -39.27 22.90 36.67
CA THR A 59 -40.52 22.32 36.14
C THR A 59 -41.71 22.84 36.94
N CYS A 60 -42.86 22.93 36.28
CA CYS A 60 -44.14 23.28 36.92
C CYS A 60 -44.99 22.01 36.97
N PRO A 61 -45.11 21.32 38.11
CA PRO A 61 -45.74 19.99 38.18
C PRO A 61 -47.27 20.03 38.03
N LEU A 62 -47.90 21.14 38.41
CA LEU A 62 -49.36 21.28 38.54
C LEU A 62 -49.94 22.46 37.75
N GLY A 63 -49.19 23.02 36.80
CA GLY A 63 -49.64 24.19 36.04
C GLY A 63 -48.90 24.37 34.71
N GLU A 64 -49.32 25.38 33.95
CA GLU A 64 -48.70 25.75 32.68
C GLU A 64 -47.66 26.85 32.85
N VAL A 65 -46.56 26.76 32.09
CA VAL A 65 -45.48 27.75 32.10
C VAL A 65 -46.02 29.10 31.61
N GLY A 66 -45.85 30.15 32.40
CA GLY A 66 -46.30 31.52 32.08
C GLY A 66 -47.64 31.91 32.70
N ILE A 67 -48.35 31.00 33.36
CA ILE A 67 -49.61 31.25 34.05
C ILE A 67 -49.39 31.14 35.58
N PRO A 68 -50.01 31.99 36.43
CA PRO A 68 -49.97 31.80 37.89
C PRO A 68 -50.35 30.35 38.26
N PRO A 69 -49.58 29.65 39.10
CA PRO A 69 -48.47 30.08 39.97
C PRO A 69 -47.05 30.03 39.33
N CYS A 70 -46.92 29.66 38.06
CA CYS A 70 -45.66 29.42 37.35
C CYS A 70 -45.31 30.54 36.35
N ILE A 71 -45.31 31.79 36.80
CA ILE A 71 -44.89 32.94 35.98
C ILE A 71 -43.35 32.98 35.88
N GLY A 72 -42.85 33.24 34.67
CA GLY A 72 -41.42 33.38 34.38
C GLY A 72 -40.83 32.21 33.59
N PRO A 73 -39.52 32.23 33.31
CA PRO A 73 -38.89 31.24 32.42
C PRO A 73 -38.68 29.88 33.11
N ALA A 74 -38.84 28.80 32.34
CA ALA A 74 -38.54 27.43 32.76
C ALA A 74 -37.03 27.10 32.70
N THR A 75 -36.29 27.87 31.91
CA THR A 75 -34.87 27.68 31.64
C THR A 75 -34.12 28.98 31.90
N GLU A 76 -33.01 28.88 32.61
CA GLU A 76 -32.10 30.01 32.83
C GLU A 76 -30.73 29.66 32.27
N SER A 77 -30.12 30.62 31.60
CA SER A 77 -28.80 30.50 31.00
C SER A 77 -27.82 31.47 31.64
N ARG A 78 -26.58 31.03 31.83
CA ARG A 78 -25.47 31.91 32.23
C ARG A 78 -24.20 31.56 31.47
N VAL A 79 -23.32 32.55 31.34
CA VAL A 79 -22.00 32.35 30.76
C VAL A 79 -21.12 31.59 31.76
N CYS A 80 -20.48 30.51 31.31
CA CYS A 80 -19.36 29.87 31.97
C CYS A 80 -18.06 30.23 31.25
N HIS A 81 -17.01 30.45 32.04
CA HIS A 81 -15.64 30.58 31.57
C HIS A 81 -14.93 29.24 31.80
N PRO A 82 -14.54 28.50 30.75
CA PRO A 82 -13.75 27.30 30.90
C PRO A 82 -12.42 27.63 31.59
N ALA A 83 -11.99 26.78 32.54
CA ALA A 83 -10.81 27.04 33.36
C ALA A 83 -9.47 26.90 32.62
N MET A 84 -9.48 26.34 31.40
CA MET A 84 -8.28 26.00 30.65
C MET A 84 -8.29 26.63 29.25
N VAL A 85 -7.12 27.10 28.83
CA VAL A 85 -6.85 27.51 27.44
C VAL A 85 -6.85 26.23 26.59
N CYS A 86 -7.56 26.22 25.45
CA CYS A 86 -7.54 25.06 24.56
C CYS A 86 -6.17 24.87 23.93
N ALA A 87 -5.93 23.63 23.47
CA ALA A 87 -4.81 23.34 22.60
C ALA A 87 -4.91 24.17 21.31
N SER A 88 -3.77 24.52 20.72
CA SER A 88 -3.75 25.33 19.50
C SER A 88 -2.67 24.87 18.53
N TRP A 89 -2.92 24.98 17.24
CA TRP A 89 -1.91 24.72 16.23
C TRP A 89 -0.70 25.66 16.37
N SER A 90 0.50 25.10 16.30
CA SER A 90 1.72 25.88 16.05
C SER A 90 1.65 26.56 14.68
N GLN A 91 2.57 27.50 14.44
CA GLN A 91 2.83 27.92 13.07
C GLN A 91 3.27 26.73 12.22
N TRP A 92 2.91 26.77 10.93
CA TRP A 92 3.40 25.82 9.95
C TRP A 92 4.92 25.91 9.85
N GLN A 93 5.57 24.76 9.86
CA GLN A 93 6.97 24.67 9.48
C GLN A 93 7.16 25.11 8.02
N PRO A 94 8.38 25.54 7.64
CA PRO A 94 8.69 25.82 6.25
C PRO A 94 8.44 24.58 5.38
N TRP A 95 8.10 24.83 4.11
CA TRP A 95 7.95 23.75 3.12
C TRP A 95 9.24 22.96 2.99
N TYR A 96 9.14 21.63 2.99
CA TYR A 96 10.27 20.78 2.67
C TYR A 96 10.71 20.97 1.21
N ALA A 97 11.95 20.58 0.91
CA ALA A 97 12.41 20.51 -0.47
C ALA A 97 11.51 19.54 -1.27
N CYS A 98 11.29 19.82 -2.54
CA CYS A 98 10.55 18.92 -3.43
C CYS A 98 11.16 17.52 -3.41
N SER A 99 10.29 16.50 -3.41
CA SER A 99 10.70 15.09 -3.41
C SER A 99 11.63 14.70 -4.57
N VAL A 100 11.59 15.46 -5.68
CA VAL A 100 12.52 15.33 -6.80
C VAL A 100 12.97 16.71 -7.30
N THR A 101 14.14 16.74 -7.95
CA THR A 101 14.76 17.97 -8.46
C THR A 101 14.23 18.42 -9.82
N CYS A 102 13.40 17.63 -10.51
CA CYS A 102 12.86 17.97 -11.84
C CYS A 102 11.45 17.38 -12.06
N GLU A 103 10.71 17.89 -13.06
CA GLU A 103 9.31 17.53 -13.32
C GLU A 103 9.14 16.06 -13.74
N GLY A 104 8.67 15.24 -12.80
CA GLY A 104 7.93 14.02 -13.07
C GLY A 104 6.48 14.19 -12.64
N VAL A 105 5.54 13.51 -13.29
CA VAL A 105 4.14 13.47 -12.83
C VAL A 105 4.13 12.94 -11.38
N GLY A 106 3.73 13.78 -10.42
CA GLY A 106 3.64 13.41 -9.00
C GLY A 106 4.65 14.06 -8.04
N THR A 107 5.25 15.22 -8.38
CA THR A 107 6.10 15.97 -7.44
C THR A 107 5.24 16.71 -6.40
N PHE A 108 5.40 16.37 -5.12
CA PHE A 108 4.74 17.06 -4.02
C PHE A 108 5.79 17.56 -3.02
N THR A 109 5.56 18.72 -2.44
CA THR A 109 6.23 19.17 -1.21
C THR A 109 5.22 19.10 -0.07
N THR A 110 5.70 18.78 1.12
CA THR A 110 4.88 18.64 2.33
C THR A 110 5.39 19.61 3.39
N ARG A 111 4.49 20.14 4.22
CA ARG A 111 4.84 20.85 5.45
C ARG A 111 4.04 20.28 6.62
N PHE A 112 4.52 20.55 7.84
CA PHE A 112 3.92 20.03 9.07
C PHE A 112 3.69 21.14 10.09
N ARG A 113 2.74 20.91 10.99
CA ARG A 113 2.49 21.71 12.19
C ARG A 113 2.21 20.78 13.35
N THR A 114 2.40 21.25 14.57
CA THR A 114 2.18 20.46 15.78
C THR A 114 1.10 21.10 16.65
N CYS A 115 0.28 20.30 17.30
CA CYS A 115 -0.67 20.80 18.29
C CYS A 115 0.06 21.14 19.59
N GLN A 116 -0.07 22.37 20.06
CA GLN A 116 0.49 22.82 21.33
C GLN A 116 -0.55 22.64 22.43
N GLY A 117 -0.21 21.91 23.50
CA GLY A 117 -1.11 21.67 24.62
C GLY A 117 -2.15 20.55 24.39
N GLY A 118 -1.96 19.71 23.38
CA GLY A 118 -2.84 18.58 23.06
C GLY A 118 -2.32 17.74 21.90
N ASN A 119 -3.19 16.91 21.33
CA ASN A 119 -2.95 16.08 20.16
C ASN A 119 -3.69 16.59 18.92
N SER A 120 -3.29 16.11 17.74
CA SER A 120 -4.02 16.37 16.48
C SER A 120 -5.45 15.83 16.59
N GLY A 121 -6.45 16.67 16.27
CA GLY A 121 -7.87 16.34 16.40
C GLY A 121 -8.51 16.78 17.72
N ASP A 122 -7.73 17.24 18.71
CA ASP A 122 -8.28 17.84 19.92
C ASP A 122 -8.93 19.20 19.63
N ARG A 123 -9.82 19.64 20.52
CA ARG A 123 -10.49 20.95 20.41
C ARG A 123 -9.44 22.07 20.39
N GLY A 124 -9.43 22.82 19.28
CA GLY A 124 -8.45 23.87 18.99
C GLY A 124 -7.25 23.43 18.12
N CYS A 125 -7.14 22.13 17.84
CA CYS A 125 -6.24 21.53 16.86
C CYS A 125 -7.01 20.67 15.84
N GLU A 126 -8.10 21.23 15.33
CA GLU A 126 -8.95 20.56 14.33
C GLU A 126 -8.27 20.60 12.94
N GLY A 127 -8.36 19.49 12.21
CA GLY A 127 -7.75 19.31 10.89
C GLY A 127 -6.45 18.49 10.90
N MET A 128 -5.80 18.39 9.74
CA MET A 128 -4.56 17.61 9.60
C MET A 128 -3.33 18.37 10.11
N ASP A 129 -2.33 17.62 10.57
CA ASP A 129 -1.02 18.10 10.99
C ASP A 129 -0.04 18.23 9.82
N ASN A 130 -0.40 17.70 8.65
CA ASN A 130 0.37 17.78 7.42
C ASN A 130 -0.43 18.43 6.28
N GLU A 131 0.30 18.98 5.32
CA GLU A 131 -0.26 19.54 4.09
C GLU A 131 0.70 19.30 2.94
N SER A 132 0.19 18.82 1.80
CA SER A 132 0.97 18.58 0.60
C SER A 132 0.47 19.40 -0.58
N GLN A 133 1.40 19.92 -1.39
CA GLN A 133 1.09 20.68 -2.60
C GLN A 133 2.03 20.30 -3.74
N PRO A 134 1.59 20.40 -5.02
CA PRO A 134 2.46 20.16 -6.16
C PRO A 134 3.54 21.23 -6.24
N CYS A 135 4.75 20.84 -6.66
CA CYS A 135 5.81 21.81 -6.95
C CYS A 135 6.31 21.66 -8.39
N GLY A 136 5.96 22.64 -9.23
CA GLY A 136 6.40 22.71 -10.63
C GLY A 136 7.85 23.16 -10.72
N ARG A 137 8.73 22.29 -11.21
CA ARG A 137 10.10 22.64 -11.60
C ARG A 137 10.31 22.06 -12.99
N GLY A 138 10.90 22.85 -13.89
CA GLY A 138 10.97 22.56 -15.32
C GLY A 138 11.42 21.15 -15.70
N VAL A 139 10.98 20.77 -16.90
CA VAL A 139 11.22 19.50 -17.60
C VAL A 139 12.63 18.98 -17.36
N CYS A 140 12.75 17.75 -16.84
CA CYS A 140 14.04 17.07 -16.71
C CYS A 140 14.66 16.95 -18.12
N PRO A 141 15.98 17.16 -18.28
CA PRO A 141 16.65 16.85 -19.55
C PRO A 141 16.41 15.38 -19.90
N GLU A 142 15.98 15.13 -21.14
CA GLU A 142 15.71 13.77 -21.63
C GLU A 142 16.91 12.84 -21.37
N PRO A 143 16.67 11.62 -20.84
CA PRO A 143 17.74 10.68 -20.57
C PRO A 143 18.46 10.30 -21.87
N THR A 144 19.78 10.50 -21.88
CA THR A 144 20.62 10.23 -23.05
C THR A 144 21.68 9.19 -22.75
N TRP A 145 22.06 8.45 -23.78
CA TRP A 145 23.15 7.49 -23.66
C TRP A 145 24.50 8.22 -23.55
N ALA A 146 25.28 7.84 -22.54
CA ALA A 146 26.71 8.10 -22.56
C ALA A 146 27.36 7.45 -23.80
N PRO A 147 28.53 7.94 -24.24
CA PRO A 147 29.31 7.25 -25.25
C PRO A 147 29.60 5.81 -24.82
N TRP A 148 29.64 4.91 -25.80
CA TRP A 148 30.00 3.52 -25.57
C TRP A 148 31.41 3.41 -24.96
N SER A 149 31.59 2.44 -24.06
CA SER A 149 32.91 2.03 -23.60
C SER A 149 33.76 1.52 -24.77
N THR A 150 35.08 1.47 -24.55
CA THR A 150 35.97 0.70 -25.42
C THR A 150 35.56 -0.77 -25.43
N TRP A 151 35.85 -1.45 -26.53
CA TRP A 151 35.66 -2.90 -26.64
C TRP A 151 36.59 -3.65 -25.67
N SER A 152 36.09 -4.74 -25.09
CA SER A 152 36.90 -5.68 -24.31
C SER A 152 37.91 -6.47 -25.17
N ASP A 153 38.87 -7.12 -24.50
CA ASP A 153 39.88 -7.98 -25.12
C ASP A 153 39.29 -9.12 -25.96
N CYS A 154 40.05 -9.60 -26.96
CA CYS A 154 39.57 -10.56 -27.95
C CYS A 154 39.55 -12.01 -27.42
N SER A 155 38.48 -12.31 -26.69
CA SER A 155 37.88 -13.65 -26.58
C SER A 155 36.42 -13.61 -27.03
N TYR A 156 35.74 -12.50 -26.71
CA TYR A 156 34.45 -12.03 -27.24
C TYR A 156 34.43 -10.51 -27.00
N LYS A 157 34.09 -9.69 -28.01
CA LYS A 157 34.10 -8.23 -27.85
C LYS A 157 32.78 -7.77 -27.24
N ARG A 158 32.84 -7.15 -26.06
CA ARG A 158 31.71 -6.54 -25.36
C ARG A 158 32.01 -5.07 -25.11
N ARG A 159 31.01 -4.21 -25.32
CA ARG A 159 31.01 -2.81 -24.85
C ARG A 159 29.71 -2.47 -24.15
N THR A 160 29.76 -1.50 -23.24
CA THR A 160 28.62 -1.07 -22.45
C THR A 160 28.47 0.44 -22.48
N ARG A 161 27.25 0.93 -22.30
CA ARG A 161 26.95 2.36 -22.15
C ARG A 161 26.00 2.54 -20.96
N THR A 162 26.09 3.69 -20.31
CA THR A 162 25.25 4.05 -19.17
C THR A 162 24.24 5.11 -19.58
N CYS A 163 23.05 5.01 -19.01
CA CYS A 163 22.02 6.03 -19.18
C CYS A 163 22.33 7.20 -18.24
N VAL A 164 22.38 8.42 -18.79
CA VAL A 164 22.67 9.64 -18.04
C VAL A 164 21.42 10.52 -18.09
N GLY A 165 21.01 11.05 -16.92
CA GLY A 165 19.82 11.90 -16.81
C GLY A 165 18.50 11.16 -16.58
N GLY A 166 18.52 9.85 -16.32
CA GLY A 166 17.32 9.09 -15.95
C GLY A 166 17.59 7.64 -15.58
N THR A 167 16.52 6.87 -15.35
CA THR A 167 16.60 5.45 -14.95
C THR A 167 16.48 4.46 -16.11
N SER A 168 16.04 4.94 -17.29
CA SER A 168 15.87 4.11 -18.49
C SER A 168 16.12 4.94 -19.74
N CYS A 169 16.90 4.38 -20.67
CA CYS A 169 17.17 4.94 -21.99
C CYS A 169 16.72 3.92 -23.05
N PRO A 170 16.15 4.35 -24.19
CA PRO A 170 15.69 3.42 -25.22
C PRO A 170 16.85 2.67 -25.89
N GLY A 171 16.71 1.35 -26.00
CA GLY A 171 17.69 0.44 -26.63
C GLY A 171 18.60 -0.30 -25.64
N GLU A 172 19.54 -1.07 -26.19
CA GLU A 172 20.38 -1.96 -25.37
C GLU A 172 21.50 -1.22 -24.65
N SER A 173 21.78 -1.61 -23.40
CA SER A 173 22.92 -1.09 -22.61
C SER A 173 24.24 -1.84 -22.88
N ARG A 174 24.15 -2.97 -23.59
CA ARG A 174 25.26 -3.87 -23.86
C ARG A 174 25.24 -4.29 -25.32
N GLU A 175 26.42 -4.35 -25.92
CA GLU A 175 26.59 -4.82 -27.29
C GLU A 175 27.71 -5.85 -27.34
N PHE A 176 27.50 -6.86 -28.18
CA PHE A 176 28.41 -7.98 -28.38
C PHE A 176 28.77 -8.07 -29.86
N THR A 177 30.02 -8.37 -30.17
CA THR A 177 30.45 -8.69 -31.52
C THR A 177 31.50 -9.79 -31.53
N GLU A 178 31.51 -10.56 -32.62
CA GLU A 178 32.47 -11.63 -32.84
C GLU A 178 33.85 -11.02 -33.17
N CYS A 179 34.92 -11.64 -32.68
CA CYS A 179 36.26 -11.24 -33.09
C CYS A 179 36.47 -11.66 -34.55
N PRO A 180 36.86 -10.75 -35.47
CA PRO A 180 37.38 -11.15 -36.76
C PRO A 180 38.65 -11.96 -36.49
N CYS A 181 38.59 -13.27 -36.69
CA CYS A 181 39.78 -14.09 -36.68
C CYS A 181 40.65 -13.61 -37.86
N GLY A 182 41.76 -12.93 -37.55
CA GLY A 182 42.74 -12.52 -38.55
C GLY A 182 43.20 -13.77 -39.29
N SER A 183 42.76 -13.91 -40.55
CA SER A 183 43.06 -15.02 -41.45
C SER A 183 43.30 -16.35 -40.72
N CYS A 184 42.27 -16.88 -40.07
CA CYS A 184 42.22 -18.32 -39.85
C CYS A 184 42.09 -18.97 -41.23
N ASN A 185 43.23 -19.26 -41.86
CA ASN A 185 43.35 -20.31 -42.86
C ASN A 185 43.00 -21.63 -42.16
N ILE A 186 41.72 -21.82 -41.84
CA ILE A 186 41.15 -23.15 -41.69
C ILE A 186 41.14 -23.66 -43.12
N GLY A 187 42.29 -24.22 -43.53
CA GLY A 187 42.32 -25.09 -44.68
C GLY A 187 41.19 -26.07 -44.49
N VAL A 188 40.22 -26.05 -45.40
CA VAL A 188 39.14 -27.01 -45.45
C VAL A 188 39.79 -28.35 -45.77
N ALA A 189 40.35 -29.01 -44.75
CA ALA A 189 40.80 -30.37 -44.83
C ALA A 189 39.52 -31.20 -44.97
N ARG A 190 39.19 -31.55 -46.22
CA ARG A 190 38.07 -32.43 -46.54
C ARG A 190 38.26 -33.73 -45.75
N SER A 191 37.19 -34.22 -45.13
CA SER A 191 37.13 -35.55 -44.54
C SER A 191 37.55 -36.59 -45.59
N THR A 192 38.63 -37.33 -45.35
CA THR A 192 39.14 -38.33 -46.30
C THR A 192 38.83 -39.74 -45.80
N TRP A 193 38.35 -40.59 -46.69
CA TRP A 193 38.23 -42.02 -46.43
C TRP A 193 39.61 -42.64 -46.17
N GLY A 194 39.72 -43.41 -45.08
CA GLY A 194 40.85 -44.32 -44.89
C GLY A 194 40.84 -45.46 -45.91
N SER A 195 41.94 -46.20 -45.98
CA SER A 195 42.05 -47.39 -46.84
C SER A 195 41.02 -48.45 -46.46
N TRP A 196 40.50 -49.17 -47.46
CA TRP A 196 39.64 -50.32 -47.23
C TRP A 196 40.38 -51.40 -46.45
N MET A 197 39.74 -51.91 -45.40
CA MET A 197 40.15 -53.15 -44.74
C MET A 197 40.09 -54.32 -45.72
N PRO A 198 40.86 -55.40 -45.48
CA PRO A 198 40.78 -56.60 -46.28
C PRO A 198 39.36 -57.20 -46.26
N TRP A 199 39.01 -57.91 -47.32
CA TRP A 199 37.75 -58.64 -47.40
C TRP A 199 37.68 -59.73 -46.33
N THR A 200 36.50 -59.93 -45.74
CA THR A 200 36.23 -61.12 -44.95
C THR A 200 36.31 -62.38 -45.80
N ALA A 201 36.48 -63.54 -45.15
CA ALA A 201 36.26 -64.83 -45.78
C ALA A 201 34.85 -64.91 -46.41
N CYS A 202 34.69 -65.78 -47.41
CA CYS A 202 33.39 -66.00 -48.03
C CYS A 202 32.43 -66.59 -46.99
N SER A 203 31.21 -66.07 -46.91
CA SER A 203 30.19 -66.55 -45.97
C SER A 203 29.84 -68.02 -46.20
N ALA A 204 29.97 -68.50 -47.44
CA ALA A 204 29.75 -69.88 -47.81
C ALA A 204 31.09 -70.61 -47.91
N ARG A 205 31.20 -71.78 -47.24
CA ARG A 205 32.36 -72.66 -47.37
C ARG A 205 32.38 -73.38 -48.73
N CYS A 206 31.20 -73.59 -49.34
CA CYS A 206 31.03 -74.10 -50.69
C CYS A 206 29.92 -73.34 -51.43
N GLY A 207 30.04 -73.18 -52.74
CA GLY A 207 29.01 -72.50 -53.55
C GLY A 207 29.01 -70.97 -53.42
N GLN A 208 27.92 -70.32 -53.84
CA GLN A 208 27.82 -68.86 -53.83
C GLN A 208 27.59 -68.32 -52.42
N GLY A 209 28.33 -67.28 -52.06
CA GLY A 209 28.19 -66.55 -50.81
C GLY A 209 28.56 -65.08 -50.99
N PHE A 210 28.75 -64.38 -49.88
CA PHE A 210 29.12 -62.97 -49.87
C PHE A 210 30.31 -62.73 -48.95
N ARG A 211 31.09 -61.72 -49.29
CA ARG A 211 32.16 -61.17 -48.46
C ARG A 211 31.93 -59.68 -48.29
N ARG A 212 32.39 -59.15 -47.16
CA ARG A 212 32.26 -57.74 -46.81
C ARG A 212 33.61 -57.13 -46.49
N ARG A 213 33.75 -55.83 -46.70
CA ARG A 213 34.89 -55.03 -46.22
C ARG A 213 34.40 -53.67 -45.75
N ALA A 214 35.16 -53.05 -44.86
CA ALA A 214 34.85 -51.76 -44.29
C ALA A 214 36.01 -50.77 -44.46
N ARG A 215 35.71 -49.48 -44.44
CA ARG A 215 36.68 -48.38 -44.35
C ARG A 215 36.18 -47.38 -43.32
N ILE A 216 37.10 -46.64 -42.71
CA ILE A 216 36.78 -45.66 -41.65
C ILE A 216 36.96 -44.26 -42.23
N CYS A 217 36.01 -43.36 -41.96
CA CYS A 217 36.13 -41.94 -42.30
C CYS A 217 37.05 -41.28 -41.27
N GLY A 218 38.20 -40.77 -41.71
CA GLY A 218 39.14 -40.06 -40.83
C GLY A 218 38.76 -38.59 -40.74
N GLN A 219 38.40 -38.13 -39.55
CA GLN A 219 38.05 -36.73 -39.31
C GLN A 219 39.29 -35.96 -38.84
N THR A 220 39.73 -34.98 -39.63
CA THR A 220 40.83 -34.07 -39.26
C THR A 220 40.31 -32.64 -39.28
N GLY A 221 39.40 -32.32 -38.36
CA GLY A 221 38.84 -30.98 -38.27
C GLY A 221 37.77 -30.85 -37.20
N VAL A 222 37.52 -29.59 -36.81
CA VAL A 222 36.55 -29.22 -35.77
C VAL A 222 35.10 -29.15 -36.30
N PHE A 223 34.92 -29.29 -37.62
CA PHE A 223 33.61 -29.33 -38.28
C PHE A 223 33.26 -30.76 -38.71
N PHE A 224 32.00 -31.14 -38.48
CA PHE A 224 31.43 -32.46 -38.78
C PHE A 224 30.90 -32.50 -40.22
N GLN A 225 31.80 -32.60 -41.21
CA GLN A 225 31.40 -32.97 -42.54
C GLN A 225 31.62 -34.48 -42.71
N ASP A 226 30.52 -35.22 -42.91
CA ASP A 226 30.55 -36.66 -43.12
C ASP A 226 31.21 -37.00 -44.46
N CYS A 227 31.97 -38.11 -44.50
CA CYS A 227 32.52 -38.61 -45.75
C CYS A 227 31.40 -39.06 -46.70
N ASP A 228 31.42 -38.59 -47.95
CA ASP A 228 30.43 -38.97 -48.96
C ASP A 228 30.57 -40.44 -49.38
N GLY A 229 29.45 -41.18 -49.38
CA GLY A 229 29.35 -42.61 -49.72
C GLY A 229 29.37 -43.59 -48.53
N SER A 230 29.25 -44.89 -48.83
CA SER A 230 29.20 -45.95 -47.80
C SER A 230 30.58 -46.33 -47.25
N GLY A 231 30.65 -46.56 -45.94
CA GLY A 231 31.81 -47.15 -45.25
C GLY A 231 31.89 -48.69 -45.36
N VAL A 232 30.86 -49.34 -45.95
CA VAL A 232 30.77 -50.81 -46.07
C VAL A 232 30.50 -51.20 -47.52
N GLN A 233 31.22 -52.21 -48.00
CA GLN A 233 31.01 -52.81 -49.31
C GLN A 233 30.80 -54.32 -49.19
N ILE A 234 29.84 -54.84 -49.96
CA ILE A 234 29.51 -56.27 -50.04
C ILE A 234 29.70 -56.73 -51.49
N ALA A 235 30.33 -57.88 -51.67
CA ALA A 235 30.52 -58.50 -52.98
C ALA A 235 30.23 -60.00 -52.91
N SER A 236 29.71 -60.56 -53.99
CA SER A 236 29.56 -62.02 -54.14
C SER A 236 30.92 -62.70 -54.20
N CYS A 237 30.97 -63.92 -53.69
CA CYS A 237 32.14 -64.81 -53.71
C CYS A 237 31.70 -66.25 -53.89
N SER A 238 32.60 -67.11 -54.37
CA SER A 238 32.40 -68.55 -54.41
C SER A 238 33.36 -69.22 -53.43
N GLY A 239 32.82 -70.01 -52.50
CA GLY A 239 33.61 -70.82 -51.58
C GLY A 239 34.25 -72.01 -52.32
N SER A 240 35.55 -72.22 -52.13
CA SER A 240 36.28 -73.33 -52.75
C SER A 240 36.02 -74.64 -51.99
N CYS A 241 35.40 -75.61 -52.66
CA CYS A 241 35.23 -76.96 -52.13
C CYS A 241 36.58 -77.69 -52.09
N ARG A 242 36.99 -78.20 -50.92
CA ARG A 242 38.01 -79.26 -50.86
C ARG A 242 37.31 -80.62 -50.89
N PRO A 243 37.67 -81.55 -51.79
CA PRO A 243 37.28 -82.95 -51.68
C PRO A 243 37.88 -83.55 -50.39
N ILE A 244 37.10 -84.36 -49.67
CA ILE A 244 37.59 -85.24 -48.60
C ILE A 244 38.09 -86.53 -49.26
#